data_AF-A0A2X6JAT8-F1
#
_entry.id   AF-A0A2X6JAT8-F1
#
_cell.length_a   1.000
_cell.length_b   1.000
_cell.length_c   1.000
_cell.angle_alpha   90.00
_cell.angle_beta   90.00
_cell.angle_gamma   90.00
#
_symmetry.space_group_name_H-M   'P 1'
#
loop_
_entity.id
_entity.type
_entity.pdbx_description
1 polymer ?
#
loop_
_entity_poly.entity_id
_entity_poly.type
_entity_poly.pdbx_seq_one_letter_code
_entity_poly.pdbx_strand_id
1 'polypeptide(L)'
;MHVLNILWVVFGIGLMLVLNLKFKINSMVALLVAALSVGMLAGMDLMSLLHTMKAGFGNTLGELAIIVVFGAVIGKLMVDSGAAHQIAHTLLARLGLRYVQLSVIIIGLIFGLAMFY
;
A
#
# COMPACT_ATOMS: atom_id res chain seq x y z
N MET A 1 -31.55 -8.96 10.07
CA MET A 1 -30.19 -8.95 10.66
C MET A 1 -29.09 -8.58 9.66
N HIS A 2 -29.15 -8.97 8.37
CA HIS A 2 -28.11 -8.61 7.39
C HIS A 2 -27.97 -7.11 7.08
N VAL A 3 -29.08 -6.35 7.09
CA VAL A 3 -29.06 -4.90 6.78
C VAL A 3 -28.27 -4.09 7.82
N LEU A 4 -28.31 -4.50 9.09
CA LEU A 4 -27.60 -3.82 10.17
C LEU A 4 -26.08 -3.96 10.03
N ASN A 5 -25.61 -5.13 9.57
CA ASN A 5 -24.17 -5.36 9.34
C ASN A 5 -23.64 -4.51 8.18
N ILE A 6 -24.42 -4.32 7.13
CA ILE A 6 -24.04 -3.46 5.99
C ILE A 6 -23.91 -2.01 6.46
N LEU A 7 -24.81 -1.54 7.32
CA LEU A 7 -24.74 -0.21 7.94
C LEU A 7 -23.44 -0.02 8.74
N TRP A 8 -23.04 -1.00 9.54
CA TRP A 8 -21.77 -0.94 10.29
C TRP A 8 -20.55 -0.93 9.37
N VAL A 9 -20.56 -1.70 8.28
CA VAL A 9 -19.47 -1.68 7.29
C VAL A 9 -19.37 -0.32 6.61
N VAL A 10 -20.49 0.27 6.18
CA VAL A 10 -20.52 1.61 5.57
C VAL A 10 -19.98 2.66 6.55
N PHE A 11 -20.37 2.56 7.83
CA PHE A 11 -19.82 3.41 8.88
C PHE A 11 -18.30 3.24 9.03
N GLY A 12 -17.80 2.00 9.04
CA GLY A 12 -16.36 1.72 9.13
C GLY A 12 -15.56 2.29 7.97
N ILE A 13 -16.05 2.15 6.73
CA ILE A 13 -15.42 2.73 5.54
C ILE A 13 -15.41 4.26 5.65
N GLY A 14 -16.53 4.86 6.04
CA GLY A 14 -16.62 6.31 6.25
C GLY A 14 -15.64 6.80 7.32
N LEU A 15 -15.57 6.11 8.46
CA LEU A 15 -14.63 6.41 9.54
C LEU A 15 -13.18 6.33 9.04
N MET A 16 -12.80 5.25 8.36
CA MET A 16 -11.47 5.08 7.78
C MET A 16 -11.12 6.22 6.81
N LEU A 17 -12.03 6.58 5.90
CA LEU A 17 -11.81 7.66 4.93
C LEU A 17 -11.64 9.01 5.62
N VAL A 18 -12.46 9.31 6.64
CA VAL A 18 -12.34 10.55 7.42
C VAL A 18 -11.01 10.60 8.18
N LEU A 19 -10.57 9.49 8.78
CA LEU A 19 -9.28 9.41 9.46
C LEU A 19 -8.11 9.64 8.49
N ASN A 20 -8.18 9.06 7.28
CA ASN A 20 -7.14 9.25 6.26
C ASN A 20 -7.12 10.67 5.69
N LEU A 21 -8.27 11.20 5.28
CA LEU A 21 -8.38 12.46 4.53
C LEU A 21 -8.32 13.69 5.44
N LYS A 22 -8.99 13.66 6.58
CA LYS A 22 -9.12 14.82 7.48
C LYS A 22 -8.02 14.83 8.55
N PHE A 23 -7.77 13.68 9.17
CA PHE A 23 -6.80 13.57 10.27
C PHE A 23 -5.39 13.18 9.79
N LYS A 24 -5.21 12.87 8.50
CA LYS A 24 -3.92 12.48 7.88
C LYS A 24 -3.23 11.33 8.64
N ILE A 25 -4.02 10.44 9.22
CA ILE A 25 -3.50 9.23 9.90
C ILE A 25 -3.07 8.24 8.83
N ASN A 26 -2.02 7.46 9.08
CA ASN A 26 -1.58 6.39 8.17
C ASN A 26 -2.73 5.39 7.92
N SER A 27 -2.93 5.00 6.66
CA SER A 27 -3.96 4.05 6.22
C SER A 27 -4.04 2.77 7.06
N MET A 28 -2.90 2.23 7.52
CA MET A 28 -2.90 1.03 8.35
C MET A 28 -3.52 1.25 9.73
N VAL A 29 -3.20 2.37 10.36
CA VAL A 29 -3.76 2.73 11.66
C VAL A 29 -5.25 3.03 11.51
N ALA A 30 -5.64 3.76 10.45
CA ALA A 30 -7.04 4.05 10.16
C ALA A 30 -7.86 2.77 9.93
N LEU A 31 -7.32 1.81 9.18
CA LEU A 31 -7.93 0.50 8.94
C LEU A 31 -8.13 -0.30 10.23
N LEU A 32 -7.11 -0.37 11.09
CA LEU A 32 -7.19 -1.08 12.37
C LEU A 32 -8.26 -0.48 13.29
N VAL A 33 -8.30 0.85 13.40
CA VAL A 33 -9.30 1.56 14.22
C VAL A 33 -10.70 1.36 13.66
N ALA A 34 -10.87 1.40 12.34
CA ALA A 34 -12.15 1.12 11.69
C ALA A 34 -12.60 -0.32 11.92
N ALA A 35 -11.71 -1.30 11.78
CA ALA A 35 -12.01 -2.72 12.03
C ALA A 35 -12.39 -2.98 13.51
N LEU A 36 -11.67 -2.38 14.46
CA LEU A 36 -12.00 -2.41 15.89
C LEU A 36 -13.41 -1.83 16.13
N SER A 37 -13.68 -0.65 15.59
CA SER A 37 -14.95 0.05 15.77
C SER A 37 -16.11 -0.78 15.22
N VAL A 38 -15.99 -1.31 14.00
CA VAL A 38 -17.04 -2.12 13.36
C VAL A 38 -17.25 -3.44 14.09
N GLY A 39 -16.18 -4.14 14.49
CA GLY A 39 -16.31 -5.43 15.16
C GLY A 39 -16.92 -5.30 16.57
N MET A 40 -16.63 -4.21 17.29
CA MET A 40 -17.30 -3.89 18.56
C MET A 40 -18.80 -3.61 18.34
N LEU A 41 -19.15 -2.83 17.32
CA LEU A 41 -20.55 -2.51 16.99
C LEU A 41 -21.35 -3.72 16.47
N ALA A 42 -20.66 -4.68 15.85
CA ALA A 42 -21.22 -5.95 15.41
C ALA A 42 -21.43 -6.96 16.56
N GLY A 43 -20.99 -6.65 17.78
CA GLY A 43 -21.16 -7.50 18.96
C GLY A 43 -20.20 -8.69 19.02
N MET A 44 -19.04 -8.60 18.36
CA MET A 44 -18.01 -9.65 18.46
C MET A 44 -17.34 -9.63 19.83
N ASP A 45 -17.01 -10.81 20.36
CA ASP A 45 -16.15 -10.93 21.53
C ASP A 45 -14.76 -10.31 21.26
N LEU A 46 -14.20 -9.62 22.24
CA LEU A 46 -12.97 -8.85 22.09
C LEU A 46 -11.77 -9.75 21.73
N MET A 47 -11.71 -10.96 22.30
CA MET A 47 -10.63 -11.91 21.98
C MET A 47 -10.75 -12.45 20.56
N SER A 48 -11.98 -12.76 20.12
CA SER A 48 -12.26 -13.19 18.74
C SER A 48 -11.95 -12.09 17.72
N LEU A 49 -12.27 -10.83 18.05
CA LEU A 49 -11.99 -9.67 17.22
C LEU A 49 -10.48 -9.46 17.05
N LEU A 50 -9.70 -9.49 18.14
CA LEU A 50 -8.25 -9.35 18.06
C LEU A 50 -7.61 -10.50 17.27
N HIS A 51 -8.12 -11.72 17.42
CA HIS A 51 -7.66 -12.87 16.66
C HIS A 51 -7.94 -12.72 15.17
N THR A 52 -9.16 -12.36 14.78
CA THR A 52 -9.55 -12.18 13.37
C THR A 52 -8.79 -11.02 12.72
N MET A 53 -8.60 -9.90 13.42
CA MET A 53 -7.78 -8.79 12.96
C MET A 53 -6.31 -9.20 12.75
N LYS A 54 -5.72 -9.89 13.74
CA LYS A 54 -4.33 -10.37 13.63
C LYS A 54 -4.17 -11.37 12.49
N ALA A 55 -5.14 -12.27 12.30
CA ALA A 55 -5.12 -13.25 11.22
C ALA A 55 -5.27 -12.58 9.84
N GLY A 56 -6.22 -11.66 9.66
CA GLY A 56 -6.41 -10.96 8.38
C GLY A 56 -5.23 -10.07 8.01
N PHE A 57 -4.71 -9.32 8.97
CA PHE A 57 -3.51 -8.51 8.78
C PHE A 57 -2.26 -9.37 8.54
N GLY A 58 -2.11 -10.47 9.28
CA GLY A 58 -1.00 -11.40 9.12
C GLY A 58 -1.02 -12.14 7.78
N ASN A 59 -2.20 -12.51 7.27
CA ASN A 59 -2.32 -13.15 5.96
C ASN A 59 -1.90 -12.20 4.84
N THR A 60 -2.43 -10.97 4.85
CA THR A 60 -2.10 -9.95 3.84
C THR A 60 -0.64 -9.53 3.90
N LEU A 61 -0.08 -9.32 5.09
CA LEU A 61 1.35 -9.07 5.24
C LEU A 61 2.20 -10.27 4.83
N GLY A 62 1.79 -11.49 5.17
CA GLY A 62 2.53 -12.71 4.84
C GLY A 62 2.66 -12.91 3.33
N GLU A 63 1.56 -12.71 2.60
CA GLU A 63 1.54 -12.79 1.13
C GLU A 63 2.46 -11.74 0.48
N LEU A 64 2.45 -10.50 1.00
CA LEU A 64 3.23 -9.41 0.42
C LEU A 64 4.67 -9.32 0.96
N ALA A 65 4.99 -9.91 2.11
CA ALA A 65 6.26 -9.69 2.80
C ALA A 65 7.47 -10.09 1.95
N ILE A 66 7.43 -11.27 1.32
CA ILE A 66 8.54 -11.75 0.50
C ILE A 66 8.71 -10.86 -0.73
N ILE A 67 7.62 -10.55 -1.43
CA ILE A 67 7.66 -9.76 -2.66
C ILE A 67 8.20 -8.36 -2.36
N VAL A 68 7.70 -7.70 -1.31
CA VAL A 68 8.14 -6.36 -0.90
C VAL A 68 9.62 -6.36 -0.46
N VAL A 69 10.07 -7.38 0.29
CA VAL A 69 11.47 -7.46 0.72
C VAL A 69 12.39 -7.69 -0.47
N PHE A 70 12.07 -8.62 -1.36
CA PHE A 70 12.87 -8.86 -2.57
C PHE A 70 12.86 -7.66 -3.52
N GLY A 71 11.70 -7.03 -3.73
CA GLY A 71 11.57 -5.80 -4.52
C GLY A 71 12.43 -4.67 -3.96
N ALA A 72 12.41 -4.46 -2.64
CA ALA A 72 13.27 -3.47 -1.98
C ALA A 72 14.76 -3.79 -2.13
N VAL A 73 15.16 -5.07 -2.01
CA VAL A 73 16.56 -5.50 -2.19
C VAL A 73 17.01 -5.29 -3.63
N ILE A 74 16.22 -5.71 -4.62
CA ILE A 74 16.52 -5.51 -6.05
C ILE A 74 16.59 -4.02 -6.36
N GLY A 75 15.61 -3.24 -5.91
CA GLY A 75 15.59 -1.79 -6.08
C GLY A 75 16.82 -1.12 -5.52
N LYS A 76 17.25 -1.50 -4.31
CA LYS A 76 18.49 -1.02 -3.70
C LYS A 76 19.72 -1.42 -4.52
N LEU A 77 19.84 -2.68 -4.92
CA LEU A 77 20.96 -3.15 -5.73
C LEU A 77 21.05 -2.44 -7.09
N MET A 78 19.91 -2.11 -7.71
CA MET A 78 19.88 -1.34 -8.96
C MET A 78 20.39 0.10 -8.77
N VAL A 79 20.08 0.72 -7.62
CA VAL A 79 20.56 2.06 -7.29
C VAL A 79 22.05 2.02 -6.95
N ASP A 80 22.47 1.10 -6.08
CA ASP A 80 23.85 0.97 -5.58
C ASP A 80 24.83 0.55 -6.70
N SER A 81 24.40 -0.27 -7.65
CA SER A 81 25.22 -0.69 -8.81
C SER A 81 25.31 0.38 -9.92
N GLY A 82 24.55 1.46 -9.83
CA GLY A 82 24.44 2.45 -10.91
C GLY A 82 23.61 1.97 -12.11
N ALA A 83 23.06 0.75 -12.09
CA ALA A 83 22.20 0.23 -13.17
C ALA A 83 20.99 1.15 -13.42
N ALA A 84 20.39 1.70 -12.36
CA ALA A 84 19.29 2.65 -12.48
C ALA A 84 19.67 3.91 -13.28
N HIS A 85 20.86 4.45 -13.02
CA HIS A 85 21.40 5.61 -13.72
C HIS A 85 21.72 5.30 -15.18
N GLN A 86 22.29 4.12 -15.46
CA GLN A 86 22.61 3.67 -16.81
C GLN A 86 21.35 3.50 -17.68
N ILE A 87 20.29 2.91 -17.11
CA ILE A 87 18.99 2.76 -17.78
C ILE A 87 18.40 4.13 -18.08
N ALA A 88 18.41 5.05 -17.11
CA ALA A 88 17.91 6.41 -17.29
C ALA A 88 18.66 7.16 -18.42
N HIS A 89 20.00 7.10 -18.43
CA HIS A 89 20.82 7.75 -19.45
C HIS A 89 20.60 7.15 -20.84
N THR A 90 20.52 5.81 -20.94
CA THR A 90 20.28 5.13 -22.22
C THR A 90 18.91 5.48 -22.81
N LEU A 91 17.89 5.59 -21.95
CA LEU A 91 16.54 5.95 -22.37
C LEU A 91 16.47 7.41 -22.85
N LEU A 92 17.11 8.34 -22.13
CA LEU A 92 17.24 9.74 -22.54
C LEU A 92 17.99 9.89 -23.86
N ALA A 93 19.09 9.14 -24.04
CA ALA A 93 19.88 9.16 -25.28
C ALA A 93 19.08 8.64 -26.48
N ARG A 94 18.21 7.62 -26.30
CA ARG A 94 17.37 7.07 -27.38
C ARG A 94 16.16 7.94 -27.74
N LEU A 95 15.47 8.50 -26.74
CA LEU A 95 14.32 9.38 -26.98
C LEU A 95 14.75 10.77 -27.46
N GLY A 96 15.96 11.21 -27.10
CA GLY A 96 16.50 12.51 -27.47
C GLY A 96 16.02 13.65 -26.58
N LEU A 97 16.77 14.76 -26.61
CA LEU A 97 16.58 15.92 -25.71
C LEU A 97 15.19 16.57 -25.80
N ARG A 98 14.43 16.29 -26.86
CA ARG A 98 13.06 16.79 -27.06
C ARG A 98 12.03 16.14 -26.12
N TYR A 99 12.28 14.93 -25.62
CA TYR A 99 11.32 14.17 -24.81
C TYR A 99 11.82 13.85 -23.40
N VAL A 100 12.77 14.64 -22.87
CA VAL A 100 13.34 14.44 -21.52
C VAL A 100 12.25 14.30 -20.45
N GLN A 101 11.21 15.12 -20.49
CA GLN A 101 10.10 15.04 -19.54
C GLN A 101 9.35 13.70 -19.63
N LEU A 102 9.12 13.18 -20.85
CA LEU A 102 8.48 11.89 -21.06
C LEU A 102 9.37 10.73 -20.57
N SER A 103 10.68 10.81 -20.84
CA SER A 103 11.66 9.83 -20.36
C SER A 103 11.67 9.75 -18.85
N VAL A 104 11.67 10.88 -18.13
CA VAL A 104 11.65 10.91 -16.66
C VAL A 104 10.38 10.27 -16.11
N ILE A 105 9.22 10.50 -16.73
CA ILE A 105 7.96 9.85 -16.33
C ILE A 105 8.05 8.33 -16.53
N ILE A 106 8.55 7.87 -17.68
CA ILE A 106 8.68 6.43 -17.98
C ILE A 106 9.68 5.76 -17.03
N ILE A 107 10.82 6.41 -16.77
CA ILE A 107 11.82 5.97 -15.79
C ILE A 107 11.16 5.84 -14.41
N GLY A 108 10.50 6.90 -13.94
CA GLY A 108 9.79 6.90 -12.66
C GLY A 108 8.70 5.82 -12.58
N LEU A 109 8.00 5.52 -13.68
CA LEU A 109 7.02 4.44 -13.75
C LEU A 109 7.70 3.07 -13.64
N ILE A 110 8.75 2.81 -14.42
CA ILE A 110 9.46 1.52 -14.44
C ILE A 110 10.09 1.25 -13.05
N PHE A 111 10.83 2.21 -12.51
CA PHE A 111 11.48 2.06 -11.20
C PHE A 111 10.46 2.10 -10.06
N GLY A 112 9.42 2.92 -10.16
CA GLY A 112 8.33 2.98 -9.19
C GLY A 112 7.58 1.65 -9.09
N LEU A 113 7.21 1.05 -10.23
CA LEU A 113 6.61 -0.28 -10.26
C LEU A 113 7.56 -1.34 -9.70
N ALA A 114 8.84 -1.33 -10.11
CA ALA A 114 9.81 -2.32 -9.63
C ALA A 114 10.10 -2.20 -8.11
N MET A 115 9.96 -1.02 -7.51
CA MET A 115 10.20 -0.80 -6.08
C MET A 115 8.95 -0.97 -5.19
N PHE A 116 7.74 -0.74 -5.72
CA PHE A 116 6.49 -0.74 -4.94
C PHE A 116 5.59 -1.96 -5.12
N TYR A 117 5.76 -2.74 -6.19
CA TYR A 117 5.02 -3.99 -6.42
C TYR A 117 5.83 -5.21 -5.99
#